data_AF-A0A9P4PFG3-F1
#
_entry.id   AF-A0A9P4PFG3-F1
#
_cell.length_a   1.000
_cell.length_b   1.000
_cell.length_c   1.000
_cell.angle_alpha   90.00
_cell.angle_beta   90.00
_cell.angle_gamma   90.00
#
_symmetry.space_group_name_H-M   'P 1'
#
loop_
_entity.id
_entity.type
_entity.pdbx_description
1 polymer ?
#
loop_
_entity_poly.entity_id
_entity_poly.type
_entity_poly.pdbx_seq_one_letter_code
_entity_poly.pdbx_strand_id
1 'polypeptide(L)'
;MQNQSNAPFPFMQLPPELRDMVYENLLEDPHYPPPRPCPKTRGPSWLSSMAQLGSGSSTDTETTSHKSNFLFLASKQIYAEYMDLMCKKTTFHMTVAPHNYTPPAAPAEEEEDIWQISPQVLKKMKRCDIKLVTTSTMLGVSDPRNMKPEEWALARQMRRQLSEVENISELNLHVKAIGDPLWNPLWVWYHATEALREMGSSSDHGNEYVKVDVVDGELGSVASSGSGPSGPSGPQFNRITFSLDMWSPGENYLMRDRTNNNQWAWWCLKGHCVGQVGPELTVRQFCSWLYDCPTCYSEENDDDK
;
A
#
# COMPACT_ATOMS: atom_id res chain seq x y z
N MET A 1 -50.64 2.26 30.32
CA MET A 1 -50.86 2.08 28.87
C MET A 1 -49.51 2.21 28.16
N GLN A 2 -48.75 1.12 28.05
CA GLN A 2 -47.54 1.04 27.22
C GLN A 2 -47.37 -0.45 26.83
N ASN A 3 -48.35 -0.98 26.10
CA ASN A 3 -48.09 -2.12 25.22
C ASN A 3 -47.45 -1.55 23.96
N GLN A 4 -46.18 -1.17 24.05
CA GLN A 4 -45.41 -0.82 22.87
C GLN A 4 -45.18 -2.12 22.09
N SER A 5 -45.68 -2.11 20.87
CA SER A 5 -45.58 -3.14 19.85
C SER A 5 -44.16 -3.71 19.73
N ASN A 6 -43.98 -5.01 19.99
CA ASN A 6 -42.77 -5.79 19.70
C ASN A 6 -42.48 -5.95 18.20
N ALA A 7 -42.95 -5.03 17.34
CA ALA A 7 -42.68 -5.10 15.91
C ALA A 7 -41.22 -4.68 15.66
N PRO A 8 -40.43 -5.47 14.91
CA PRO A 8 -39.06 -5.10 14.56
C PRO A 8 -39.07 -3.82 13.72
N PHE A 9 -38.08 -2.95 13.95
CA PHE A 9 -37.93 -1.72 13.19
C PHE A 9 -37.78 -2.03 11.69
N PRO A 10 -38.62 -1.46 10.80
CA PRO A 10 -38.65 -1.81 9.38
C PRO A 10 -37.52 -1.12 8.60
N PHE A 11 -36.27 -1.47 8.91
CA PHE A 11 -35.08 -0.82 8.34
C PHE A 11 -35.08 -0.77 6.80
N MET A 12 -35.56 -1.82 6.13
CA MET A 12 -35.62 -1.89 4.67
C MET A 12 -36.68 -0.96 4.03
N GLN A 13 -37.62 -0.43 4.81
CA GLN A 13 -38.61 0.55 4.35
C GLN A 13 -38.08 1.98 4.41
N LEU A 14 -36.92 2.20 5.05
CA LEU A 14 -36.27 3.50 5.03
C LEU A 14 -35.79 3.84 3.62
N PRO A 15 -35.86 5.12 3.21
CA PRO A 15 -35.17 5.62 2.03
C PRO A 15 -33.68 5.27 2.04
N PRO A 16 -33.06 5.03 0.88
CA PRO A 16 -31.63 4.69 0.78
C PRO A 16 -30.72 5.66 1.54
N GLU A 17 -31.03 6.96 1.51
CA GLU A 17 -30.23 8.01 2.13
C GLU A 17 -30.14 7.82 3.67
N LEU A 18 -31.25 7.41 4.31
CA LEU A 18 -31.25 7.13 5.75
C LEU A 18 -30.55 5.82 6.07
N ARG A 19 -30.59 4.83 5.17
CA ARG A 19 -29.82 3.58 5.34
C ARG A 19 -28.33 3.86 5.22
N ASP A 20 -27.92 4.67 4.25
CA ASP A 20 -26.53 5.11 4.07
C ASP A 20 -26.02 5.83 5.32
N MET A 21 -26.80 6.74 5.92
CA MET A 21 -26.44 7.37 7.19
C MET A 21 -26.19 6.33 8.30
N VAL A 22 -27.00 5.27 8.37
CA VAL A 22 -26.77 4.20 9.35
C VAL A 22 -25.51 3.42 9.03
N TYR A 23 -25.28 3.08 7.76
CA TYR A 23 -24.07 2.38 7.33
C TYR A 23 -22.82 3.22 7.61
N GLU A 24 -22.83 4.53 7.35
CA GLU A 24 -21.72 5.45 7.62
C GLU A 24 -21.31 5.45 9.10
N ASN A 25 -22.29 5.44 10.00
CA ASN A 25 -22.02 5.34 11.45
C ASN A 25 -21.44 3.98 11.86
N LEU A 26 -21.48 2.99 10.98
CA LEU A 26 -21.01 1.63 11.19
C LEU A 26 -19.76 1.29 10.38
N LEU A 27 -19.29 2.20 9.51
CA LEU A 27 -18.10 1.99 8.71
C LEU A 27 -16.88 1.95 9.63
N GLU A 28 -16.10 0.89 9.49
CA GLU A 28 -14.76 0.76 10.03
C GLU A 28 -13.82 0.49 8.85
N ASP A 29 -12.64 1.11 8.86
CA ASP A 29 -11.64 0.87 7.83
C ASP A 29 -11.20 -0.61 7.85
N PRO A 30 -11.29 -1.33 6.72
CA PRO A 30 -10.96 -2.75 6.68
C PRO A 30 -9.44 -2.95 6.72
N HIS A 31 -9.00 -3.89 7.56
CA HIS A 31 -7.59 -4.21 7.75
C HIS A 31 -7.29 -5.65 7.31
N TYR A 32 -6.21 -5.83 6.54
CA TYR A 32 -5.75 -7.12 6.03
C TYR A 32 -4.27 -7.36 6.37
N PRO A 33 -3.92 -8.46 7.05
CA PRO A 33 -4.83 -9.41 7.68
C PRO A 33 -5.63 -8.76 8.82
N PRO A 34 -6.77 -9.33 9.22
CA PRO A 34 -7.54 -8.83 10.36
C PRO A 34 -6.64 -8.71 11.60
N PRO A 35 -6.76 -7.62 12.38
CA PRO A 35 -5.97 -7.46 13.59
C PRO A 35 -6.23 -8.62 14.54
N ARG A 36 -5.17 -9.09 15.20
CA ARG A 36 -5.29 -10.18 16.18
C ARG A 36 -6.31 -9.75 17.24
N PRO A 37 -7.27 -10.61 17.61
CA PRO A 37 -8.17 -10.30 18.70
C PRO A 37 -7.31 -9.98 19.94
N CYS A 38 -7.46 -8.77 20.49
CA CYS A 38 -6.76 -8.43 21.72
C CYS A 38 -7.05 -9.53 22.75
N PRO A 39 -6.02 -10.13 23.39
CA PRO A 39 -6.27 -11.11 24.43
C PRO A 39 -7.14 -10.42 25.48
N LYS A 40 -8.35 -10.92 25.68
CA LYS A 40 -9.26 -10.40 26.70
C LYS A 40 -8.51 -10.46 28.01
N THR A 41 -8.02 -9.32 28.49
CA THR A 41 -7.44 -9.21 29.81
C THR A 41 -8.54 -9.63 30.77
N ARG A 42 -8.46 -10.86 31.29
CA ARG A 42 -9.28 -11.36 32.40
C ARG A 42 -8.85 -10.61 33.67
N GLY A 43 -9.01 -9.30 33.66
CA GLY A 43 -8.88 -8.43 34.83
C GLY A 43 -10.27 -8.02 35.29
N PRO A 44 -10.51 -7.87 36.59
CA PRO A 44 -11.80 -7.41 37.08
C PRO A 44 -12.07 -5.98 36.57
N SER A 45 -13.24 -5.80 35.94
CA SER A 45 -13.70 -4.64 35.14
C SER A 45 -13.56 -3.24 35.77
N TRP A 46 -13.23 -3.13 37.05
CA TRP A 46 -13.19 -1.88 37.81
C TRP A 46 -11.82 -1.21 37.86
N LEU A 47 -10.73 -1.91 37.51
CA LEU A 47 -9.38 -1.33 37.50
C LEU A 47 -9.02 -0.66 36.16
N SER A 48 -9.76 -0.93 35.09
CA SER A 48 -9.53 -0.32 33.76
C SER A 48 -9.78 1.19 33.75
N SER A 49 -10.62 1.71 34.67
CA SER A 49 -10.93 3.13 34.77
C SER A 49 -9.85 3.95 35.50
N MET A 50 -8.88 3.32 36.16
CA MET A 50 -7.76 4.03 36.83
C MET A 50 -6.43 3.96 36.07
N ALA A 51 -6.29 3.06 35.10
CA ALA A 51 -5.08 2.97 34.28
C ALA A 51 -4.92 4.10 33.24
N GLN A 52 -5.95 4.94 33.04
CA GLN A 52 -5.91 6.08 32.12
C GLN A 52 -5.31 7.36 32.73
N LEU A 53 -4.90 7.36 34.00
CA LEU A 53 -4.37 8.56 34.67
C LEU A 53 -2.84 8.58 34.86
N GLY A 54 -2.10 7.65 34.27
CA GLY A 54 -0.64 7.64 34.44
C GLY A 54 0.11 6.79 33.42
N SER A 55 0.23 7.29 32.19
CA SER A 55 1.32 6.88 31.30
C SER A 55 1.53 7.91 30.20
N GLY A 56 2.41 8.88 30.47
CA GLY A 56 2.97 9.75 29.44
C GLY A 56 4.17 9.05 28.81
N SER A 57 4.02 8.61 27.56
CA SER A 57 5.09 8.52 26.54
C SER A 57 4.50 7.98 25.23
N SER A 58 4.47 8.84 24.21
CA SER A 58 4.55 8.57 22.77
C SER A 58 4.39 7.12 22.27
N THR A 59 3.23 6.81 21.68
CA THR A 59 3.03 6.47 20.25
C THR A 59 1.56 6.17 20.07
N ASP A 60 0.91 6.90 19.16
CA ASP A 60 -0.48 6.72 18.77
C ASP A 60 -0.74 5.28 18.30
N THR A 61 -1.25 4.46 19.22
CA THR A 61 -2.05 3.29 18.88
C THR A 61 -3.40 3.54 19.53
N GLU A 62 -4.24 4.33 18.85
CA GLU A 62 -5.67 4.34 19.12
C GLU A 62 -6.14 2.88 19.00
N THR A 63 -6.34 2.24 20.15
CA THR A 63 -7.04 0.97 20.23
C THR A 63 -8.51 1.27 19.91
N THR A 64 -8.83 1.33 18.62
CA THR A 64 -10.21 1.31 18.16
C THR A 64 -10.82 0.01 18.67
N SER A 65 -11.72 0.14 19.65
CA SER A 65 -12.52 -0.98 20.13
C SER A 65 -13.36 -1.47 18.95
N HIS A 66 -12.87 -2.49 18.22
CA HIS A 66 -13.58 -3.13 17.12
C HIS A 66 -14.98 -3.51 17.58
N LYS A 67 -16.00 -2.81 17.08
CA LYS A 67 -17.39 -3.18 17.32
C LYS A 67 -17.70 -4.26 16.30
N SER A 68 -17.74 -5.51 16.75
CA SER A 68 -18.14 -6.62 15.89
C SER A 68 -19.50 -6.31 15.24
N ASN A 69 -19.45 -5.97 13.96
CA ASN A 69 -20.62 -5.56 13.20
C ASN A 69 -21.23 -6.81 12.54
N PHE A 70 -22.35 -7.28 13.09
CA PHE A 70 -23.06 -8.45 12.55
C PHE A 70 -24.07 -8.09 11.46
N LEU A 71 -24.11 -6.83 11.03
CA LEU A 71 -25.03 -6.35 9.99
C LEU A 71 -24.91 -7.15 8.69
N PHE A 72 -23.71 -7.66 8.39
CA PHE A 72 -23.42 -8.47 7.20
C PHE A 72 -24.21 -9.79 7.14
N LEU A 73 -24.69 -10.28 8.29
CA LEU A 73 -25.43 -11.54 8.38
C LEU A 73 -26.93 -11.35 8.24
N ALA A 74 -27.43 -10.10 8.21
CA ALA A 74 -28.86 -9.82 8.25
C ALA A 74 -29.56 -10.00 6.89
N SER A 75 -28.94 -9.58 5.79
CA SER A 75 -29.52 -9.65 4.43
C SER A 75 -28.46 -9.47 3.35
N LYS A 76 -28.62 -10.16 2.21
CA LYS A 76 -27.77 -9.98 1.02
C LYS A 76 -27.84 -8.56 0.47
N GLN A 77 -29.01 -7.92 0.53
CA GLN A 77 -29.18 -6.55 0.06
C GLN A 77 -28.41 -5.57 0.97
N ILE A 78 -28.58 -5.70 2.29
CA ILE A 78 -27.86 -4.88 3.27
C ILE A 78 -26.34 -5.04 3.09
N TYR A 79 -25.87 -6.28 2.92
CA TYR A 79 -24.46 -6.55 2.66
C TYR A 79 -23.97 -5.85 1.37
N ALA A 80 -24.72 -5.93 0.28
CA ALA A 80 -24.34 -5.29 -0.99
C ALA A 80 -24.30 -3.75 -0.88
N GLU A 81 -25.31 -3.13 -0.27
CA GLU A 81 -25.36 -1.68 -0.04
C GLU A 81 -24.20 -1.22 0.86
N TYR A 82 -23.96 -1.94 1.96
CA TYR A 82 -22.86 -1.64 2.87
C TYR A 82 -21.49 -1.79 2.20
N MET A 83 -21.24 -2.88 1.48
CA MET A 83 -19.93 -3.11 0.82
C MET A 83 -19.66 -2.09 -0.28
N ASP A 84 -20.70 -1.64 -0.99
CA ASP A 84 -20.58 -0.55 -1.96
C ASP A 84 -20.17 0.76 -1.29
N LEU A 85 -20.81 1.09 -0.15
CA LEU A 85 -20.47 2.28 0.63
C LEU A 85 -19.05 2.19 1.23
N MET A 86 -18.66 1.03 1.76
CA MET A 86 -17.32 0.76 2.27
C MET A 86 -16.26 1.02 1.18
N CYS A 87 -16.40 0.38 0.01
CA CYS A 87 -15.46 0.56 -1.10
C CYS A 87 -15.33 2.03 -1.55
N LYS A 88 -16.39 2.84 -1.39
CA LYS A 88 -16.43 4.26 -1.76
C LYS A 88 -15.86 5.20 -0.70
N LYS A 89 -16.06 4.91 0.59
CA LYS A 89 -15.82 5.87 1.68
C LYS A 89 -14.67 5.52 2.61
N THR A 90 -14.29 4.24 2.74
CA THR A 90 -13.23 3.81 3.66
C THR A 90 -11.88 3.69 2.96
N THR A 91 -10.81 3.66 3.75
CA THR A 91 -9.46 3.33 3.28
C THR A 91 -9.14 1.89 3.67
N PHE A 92 -8.69 1.09 2.69
CA PHE A 92 -8.29 -0.28 2.94
C PHE A 92 -6.84 -0.31 3.41
N HIS A 93 -6.59 -0.91 4.58
CA HIS A 93 -5.26 -1.02 5.15
C HIS A 93 -4.72 -2.43 4.94
N MET A 94 -3.71 -2.58 4.08
CA MET A 94 -3.16 -3.86 3.66
C MET A 94 -1.72 -4.00 4.16
N THR A 95 -1.47 -4.87 5.12
CA THR A 95 -0.18 -5.04 5.78
C THR A 95 0.48 -6.35 5.41
N VAL A 96 1.76 -6.29 5.02
CA VAL A 96 2.63 -7.45 4.88
C VAL A 96 3.73 -7.34 5.92
N ALA A 97 3.95 -8.40 6.69
CA ALA A 97 4.87 -8.43 7.81
C ALA A 97 5.45 -9.85 7.99
N PRO A 98 6.58 -10.02 8.72
CA PRO A 98 7.21 -11.34 8.85
C PRO A 98 6.32 -12.42 9.46
N HIS A 99 5.30 -12.02 10.24
CA HIS A 99 4.39 -12.95 10.91
C HIS A 99 3.17 -13.37 10.06
N ASN A 100 2.95 -12.72 8.91
CA ASN A 100 1.82 -13.01 8.01
C ASN A 100 2.27 -13.36 6.59
N TYR A 101 3.58 -13.36 6.34
CA TYR A 101 4.18 -13.61 5.05
C TYR A 101 5.20 -14.75 5.15
N THR A 102 5.08 -15.72 4.27
CA THR A 102 6.06 -16.80 4.10
C THR A 102 6.64 -16.69 2.69
N PRO A 103 7.95 -16.44 2.54
CA PRO A 103 8.57 -16.43 1.23
C PRO A 103 8.39 -17.78 0.53
N PRO A 104 8.08 -17.81 -0.78
CA PRO A 104 7.97 -19.07 -1.52
C PRO A 104 9.32 -19.80 -1.52
N ALA A 105 9.30 -21.12 -1.35
CA ALA A 105 10.51 -21.93 -1.28
C ALA A 105 11.18 -22.09 -2.67
N ALA A 106 10.38 -22.03 -3.74
CA ALA A 106 10.85 -22.05 -5.12
C ALA A 106 10.01 -21.10 -6.00
N PRO A 107 10.62 -20.50 -7.04
CA PRO A 107 9.94 -19.55 -7.94
C PRO A 107 8.85 -20.17 -8.84
N ALA A 108 8.65 -21.50 -8.78
CA ALA A 108 7.67 -22.23 -9.59
C ALA A 108 6.50 -22.81 -8.78
N GLU A 109 6.49 -22.63 -7.45
CA GLU A 109 5.33 -22.98 -6.63
C GLU A 109 4.21 -21.96 -6.87
N GLU A 110 2.95 -22.42 -6.81
CA GLU A 110 1.79 -21.53 -6.89
C GLU A 110 1.87 -20.52 -5.75
N GLU A 111 2.30 -19.30 -6.08
CA GLU A 111 2.44 -18.23 -5.10
C GLU A 111 1.06 -17.96 -4.47
N GLU A 112 0.93 -18.21 -3.17
CA GLU A 112 -0.30 -17.95 -2.43
C GLU A 112 -0.62 -16.46 -2.40
N ASP A 113 -1.91 -16.17 -2.22
CA ASP A 113 -2.42 -14.83 -2.13
C ASP A 113 -2.07 -14.17 -0.79
N ILE A 114 -1.29 -13.06 -0.85
CA ILE A 114 -0.85 -12.29 0.33
C ILE A 114 -2.06 -11.80 1.13
N TRP A 115 -3.01 -11.17 0.44
CA TRP A 115 -4.24 -10.67 1.04
C TRP A 115 -5.44 -11.49 0.58
N GLN A 116 -6.23 -11.95 1.52
CA GLN A 116 -7.47 -12.70 1.29
C GLN A 116 -8.62 -11.74 0.96
N ILE A 117 -8.52 -11.06 -0.18
CA ILE A 117 -9.50 -10.07 -0.68
C ILE A 117 -10.07 -10.57 -1.99
N SER A 118 -11.38 -10.54 -2.15
CA SER A 118 -12.00 -10.99 -3.41
C SER A 118 -11.69 -10.00 -4.55
N PRO A 119 -11.51 -10.47 -5.79
CA PRO A 119 -11.27 -9.58 -6.94
C PRO A 119 -12.38 -8.54 -7.14
N GLN A 120 -13.62 -8.88 -6.78
CA GLN A 120 -14.75 -7.95 -6.88
C GLN A 120 -14.62 -6.74 -5.93
N VAL A 121 -14.02 -6.94 -4.75
CA VAL A 121 -13.76 -5.84 -3.79
C VAL A 121 -12.58 -5.00 -4.28
N LEU A 122 -11.49 -5.64 -4.75
CA LEU A 122 -10.33 -4.95 -5.32
C LEU A 122 -10.73 -4.03 -6.48
N LYS A 123 -11.62 -4.49 -7.37
CA LYS A 123 -12.14 -3.70 -8.49
C LYS A 123 -12.93 -2.48 -8.07
N LYS A 124 -13.56 -2.47 -6.90
CA LYS A 124 -14.40 -1.37 -6.42
C LYS A 124 -13.67 -0.41 -5.47
N MET A 125 -12.54 -0.85 -4.92
CA MET A 125 -11.75 -0.11 -3.94
C MET A 125 -11.31 1.27 -4.48
N LYS A 126 -11.54 2.32 -3.69
CA LYS A 126 -11.17 3.70 -4.04
C LYS A 126 -9.90 4.20 -3.36
N ARG A 127 -9.61 3.73 -2.15
CA ARG A 127 -8.44 4.14 -1.36
C ARG A 127 -7.79 2.94 -0.70
N CYS A 128 -6.48 2.86 -0.78
CA CYS A 128 -5.71 1.78 -0.17
C CYS A 128 -4.35 2.27 0.34
N ASP A 129 -4.05 1.93 1.58
CA ASP A 129 -2.76 2.12 2.20
C ASP A 129 -2.12 0.75 2.41
N ILE A 130 -0.98 0.53 1.76
CA ILE A 130 -0.21 -0.70 1.87
C ILE A 130 0.96 -0.48 2.81
N LYS A 131 1.04 -1.27 3.88
CA LYS A 131 2.14 -1.24 4.84
C LYS A 131 3.02 -2.47 4.68
N LEU A 132 4.24 -2.25 4.20
CA LEU A 132 5.24 -3.29 4.00
C LEU A 132 6.26 -3.27 5.14
N VAL A 133 6.08 -4.14 6.13
CA VAL A 133 7.03 -4.36 7.23
C VAL A 133 7.97 -5.50 6.85
N THR A 134 9.23 -5.21 6.57
CA THR A 134 10.13 -6.15 5.90
C THR A 134 11.43 -6.39 6.66
N THR A 135 11.87 -7.65 6.62
CA THR A 135 13.19 -8.12 7.09
C THR A 135 14.02 -8.59 5.89
N SER A 136 15.33 -8.83 6.08
CA SER A 136 16.21 -9.48 5.10
C SER A 136 15.63 -10.76 4.53
N THR A 137 15.12 -11.60 5.43
CA THR A 137 14.59 -12.93 5.07
C THR A 137 13.42 -12.85 4.09
N MET A 138 12.65 -11.74 4.12
CA MET A 138 11.54 -11.51 3.19
C MET A 138 12.00 -11.07 1.79
N LEU A 139 13.26 -10.70 1.61
CA LEU A 139 13.83 -10.44 0.29
C LEU A 139 14.14 -11.73 -0.48
N GLY A 140 14.26 -12.87 0.22
CA GLY A 140 14.53 -14.17 -0.39
C GLY A 140 15.95 -14.34 -0.93
N VAL A 141 16.88 -13.44 -0.56
CA VAL A 141 18.28 -13.44 -1.00
C VAL A 141 19.22 -13.38 0.21
N SER A 142 20.41 -13.97 0.08
CA SER A 142 21.44 -13.91 1.14
C SER A 142 22.11 -12.55 1.23
N ASP A 143 22.25 -11.84 0.10
CA ASP A 143 22.82 -10.50 0.04
C ASP A 143 21.92 -9.56 -0.79
N PRO A 144 21.27 -8.57 -0.15
CA PRO A 144 20.34 -7.69 -0.85
C PRO A 144 21.03 -6.76 -1.85
N ARG A 145 22.35 -6.60 -1.81
CA ARG A 145 23.09 -5.74 -2.76
C ARG A 145 23.10 -6.29 -4.18
N ASN A 146 23.03 -7.61 -4.32
CA ASN A 146 23.09 -8.30 -5.61
C ASN A 146 21.69 -8.66 -6.14
N MET A 147 20.66 -8.32 -5.39
CA MET A 147 19.28 -8.59 -5.75
C MET A 147 18.84 -7.70 -6.90
N LYS A 148 18.13 -8.28 -7.86
CA LYS A 148 17.44 -7.50 -8.88
C LYS A 148 15.99 -7.24 -8.44
N PRO A 149 15.45 -6.02 -8.61
CA PRO A 149 14.08 -5.69 -8.23
C PRO A 149 13.01 -6.61 -8.85
N GLU A 150 13.25 -7.11 -10.07
CA GLU A 150 12.35 -8.01 -10.80
C GLU A 150 12.31 -9.42 -10.20
N GLU A 151 13.42 -9.84 -9.59
CA GLU A 151 13.60 -11.15 -8.96
C GLU A 151 12.96 -11.19 -7.56
N TRP A 152 12.48 -10.05 -7.04
CA TRP A 152 11.81 -10.01 -5.75
C TRP A 152 10.42 -10.68 -5.77
N ALA A 153 10.34 -11.85 -5.14
CA ALA A 153 9.09 -12.63 -5.08
C ALA A 153 7.92 -11.85 -4.46
N LEU A 154 8.14 -11.16 -3.34
CA LEU A 154 7.09 -10.39 -2.69
C LEU A 154 6.53 -9.28 -3.57
N ALA A 155 7.39 -8.51 -4.25
CA ALA A 155 6.90 -7.48 -5.17
C ALA A 155 6.15 -8.06 -6.36
N ARG A 156 6.57 -9.21 -6.90
CA ARG A 156 5.81 -9.89 -7.97
C ARG A 156 4.42 -10.31 -7.50
N GLN A 157 4.32 -10.91 -6.32
CA GLN A 157 3.04 -11.30 -5.71
C GLN A 157 2.14 -10.08 -5.48
N MET A 158 2.67 -8.99 -4.92
CA MET A 158 1.93 -7.75 -4.75
C MET A 158 1.42 -7.21 -6.08
N ARG A 159 2.29 -7.13 -7.10
CA ARG A 159 1.91 -6.68 -8.45
C ARG A 159 0.80 -7.55 -9.06
N ARG A 160 0.91 -8.87 -8.93
CA ARG A 160 -0.10 -9.83 -9.40
C ARG A 160 -1.45 -9.65 -8.71
N GLN A 161 -1.47 -9.42 -7.40
CA GLN A 161 -2.74 -9.22 -6.70
C GLN A 161 -3.36 -7.85 -7.00
N LEU A 162 -2.52 -6.82 -7.04
CA LEU A 162 -2.97 -5.47 -7.29
C LEU A 162 -3.38 -5.24 -8.75
N SER A 163 -3.01 -6.12 -9.69
CA SER A 163 -3.45 -6.00 -11.09
C SER A 163 -4.97 -6.05 -11.27
N GLU A 164 -5.70 -6.62 -10.30
CA GLU A 164 -7.17 -6.63 -10.27
C GLU A 164 -7.80 -5.29 -9.84
N VAL A 165 -7.00 -4.33 -9.38
CA VAL A 165 -7.49 -3.03 -8.92
C VAL A 165 -7.65 -2.08 -10.12
N GLU A 166 -8.90 -1.73 -10.43
CA GLU A 166 -9.24 -0.93 -11.62
C GLU A 166 -9.60 0.53 -11.29
N ASN A 167 -10.18 0.79 -10.12
CA ASN A 167 -10.93 2.03 -9.85
C ASN A 167 -10.32 2.93 -8.76
N ILE A 168 -9.08 2.68 -8.37
CA ILE A 168 -8.43 3.33 -7.24
C ILE A 168 -8.09 4.80 -7.54
N SER A 169 -8.42 5.68 -6.60
CA SER A 169 -8.07 7.10 -6.65
C SER A 169 -6.82 7.44 -5.84
N GLU A 170 -6.54 6.65 -4.81
CA GLU A 170 -5.43 6.85 -3.90
C GLU A 170 -4.84 5.50 -3.46
N LEU A 171 -3.58 5.29 -3.76
CA LEU A 171 -2.81 4.10 -3.43
C LEU A 171 -1.46 4.52 -2.86
N ASN A 172 -1.27 4.31 -1.55
CA ASN A 172 -0.05 4.68 -0.85
C ASN A 172 0.72 3.44 -0.40
N LEU A 173 2.05 3.54 -0.41
CA LEU A 173 2.96 2.51 0.09
C LEU A 173 3.77 3.05 1.28
N HIS A 174 3.76 2.31 2.37
CA HIS A 174 4.55 2.57 3.57
C HIS A 174 5.55 1.44 3.76
N VAL A 175 6.82 1.69 3.46
CA VAL A 175 7.88 0.69 3.58
C VAL A 175 8.57 0.87 4.92
N LYS A 176 8.33 -0.07 5.83
CA LYS A 176 8.98 -0.16 7.12
C LYS A 176 10.03 -1.27 7.10
N ALA A 177 11.30 -0.91 7.20
CA ALA A 177 12.38 -1.90 7.29
C ALA A 177 12.71 -2.20 8.75
N ILE A 178 12.71 -3.49 9.11
CA ILE A 178 13.18 -3.96 10.41
C ILE A 178 14.69 -4.16 10.29
N GLY A 179 15.44 -3.41 11.12
CA GLY A 179 16.89 -3.48 11.16
C GLY A 179 17.39 -4.87 11.54
N ASP A 180 18.51 -5.26 10.95
CA ASP A 180 19.19 -6.53 11.17
C ASP A 180 20.69 -6.23 11.20
N PRO A 181 21.45 -6.82 12.14
CA PRO A 181 22.90 -6.61 12.24
C PRO A 181 23.70 -6.82 10.95
N LEU A 182 23.19 -7.63 10.02
CA LEU A 182 23.95 -8.09 8.85
C LEU A 182 23.84 -7.19 7.61
N TRP A 183 22.92 -6.23 7.57
CA TRP A 183 22.72 -5.38 6.38
C TRP A 183 22.06 -4.05 6.69
N ASN A 184 22.19 -3.11 5.74
CA ASN A 184 21.61 -1.78 5.86
C ASN A 184 20.14 -1.78 5.39
N PRO A 185 19.17 -1.37 6.24
CA PRO A 185 17.75 -1.32 5.89
C PRO A 185 17.42 -0.51 4.62
N LEU A 186 18.30 0.41 4.21
CA LEU A 186 18.18 1.16 2.96
C LEU A 186 18.01 0.27 1.72
N TRP A 187 18.56 -0.95 1.71
CA TRP A 187 18.42 -1.86 0.59
C TRP A 187 16.98 -2.32 0.37
N VAL A 188 16.23 -2.53 1.45
CA VAL A 188 14.79 -2.83 1.37
C VAL A 188 14.03 -1.68 0.73
N TRP A 189 14.33 -0.44 1.15
CA TRP A 189 13.65 0.74 0.60
C TRP A 189 13.97 0.97 -0.86
N TYR A 190 15.24 0.79 -1.23
CA TYR A 190 15.68 0.87 -2.62
C TYR A 190 14.95 -0.14 -3.49
N HIS A 191 14.98 -1.43 -3.12
CA HIS A 191 14.30 -2.48 -3.88
C HIS A 191 12.79 -2.32 -3.90
N ALA A 192 12.18 -1.85 -2.81
CA ALA A 192 10.77 -1.48 -2.78
C ALA A 192 10.42 -0.37 -3.76
N THR A 193 11.28 0.63 -3.86
CA THR A 193 11.10 1.73 -4.80
C THR A 193 11.22 1.22 -6.24
N GLU A 194 12.34 0.57 -6.59
CA GLU A 194 12.56 0.10 -7.97
C GLU A 194 11.49 -0.92 -8.40
N ALA A 195 11.10 -1.86 -7.53
CA ALA A 195 10.20 -2.95 -7.90
C ALA A 195 8.72 -2.55 -7.98
N LEU A 196 8.32 -1.45 -7.33
CA LEU A 196 6.90 -1.07 -7.20
C LEU A 196 6.58 0.31 -7.80
N ARG A 197 7.55 1.22 -8.01
CA ARG A 197 7.25 2.56 -8.53
C ARG A 197 6.67 2.56 -9.95
N GLU A 198 7.09 1.60 -10.77
CA GLU A 198 6.66 1.49 -12.18
C GLU A 198 5.41 0.63 -12.36
N MET A 199 4.83 0.13 -11.27
CA MET A 199 3.56 -0.57 -11.34
C MET A 199 2.48 0.34 -11.94
N GLY A 200 1.75 -0.20 -12.93
CA GLY A 200 0.73 0.55 -13.66
C GLY A 200 1.25 1.64 -14.61
N SER A 201 2.56 1.84 -14.74
CA SER A 201 3.13 2.71 -15.77
C SER A 201 3.07 2.00 -17.13
N SER A 202 2.36 2.57 -18.12
CA SER A 202 2.51 2.11 -19.51
C SER A 202 3.91 2.47 -19.93
N SER A 203 4.84 1.52 -19.94
CA SER A 203 6.13 1.71 -20.58
C SER A 203 5.94 1.72 -22.09
N ASP A 204 5.25 2.75 -22.61
CA ASP A 204 5.17 3.04 -24.04
C ASP A 204 6.44 3.80 -24.49
N HIS A 205 7.58 3.38 -23.93
CA HIS A 205 8.91 3.75 -24.39
C HIS A 205 9.49 2.60 -25.20
N GLY A 206 8.69 2.12 -26.15
CA GLY A 206 9.20 1.69 -27.44
C GLY A 206 9.72 2.90 -28.21
N ASN A 207 10.71 3.62 -27.68
CA ASN A 207 11.69 4.28 -28.54
C ASN A 207 12.67 3.19 -28.98
N GLU A 208 12.12 2.20 -29.68
CA GLU A 208 12.90 1.37 -30.58
C GLU A 208 13.40 2.35 -31.63
N TYR A 209 14.61 2.84 -31.44
CA TYR A 209 15.39 3.40 -32.51
C TYR A 209 15.59 2.24 -33.48
N VAL A 210 14.62 2.03 -34.38
CA VAL A 210 14.68 1.04 -35.44
C VAL A 210 15.89 1.45 -36.27
N LYS A 211 17.01 0.83 -35.98
CA LYS A 211 18.15 0.82 -36.87
C LYS A 211 17.69 -0.03 -38.05
N VAL A 212 17.17 0.65 -39.07
CA VAL A 212 16.84 0.02 -40.35
C VAL A 212 18.16 -0.38 -41.00
N ASP A 213 18.65 -1.57 -40.68
CA ASP A 213 19.66 -2.23 -41.49
C ASP A 213 18.92 -2.73 -42.74
N VAL A 214 19.06 -1.97 -43.84
CA VAL A 214 18.61 -2.38 -45.18
C VAL A 214 19.45 -3.59 -45.58
N VAL A 215 18.85 -4.77 -45.53
CA VAL A 215 19.38 -5.98 -46.18
C VAL A 215 18.32 -6.51 -47.12
N ASP A 216 18.69 -6.60 -48.40
CA ASP A 216 17.88 -7.07 -49.50
C ASP A 216 17.34 -8.49 -49.28
N GLY A 217 16.04 -8.65 -49.52
CA GLY A 217 15.43 -9.81 -50.18
C GLY A 217 15.31 -11.12 -49.39
N GLU A 218 14.09 -11.42 -48.92
CA GLU A 218 13.29 -12.59 -49.36
C GLU A 218 11.95 -12.65 -48.58
N LEU A 219 10.86 -12.92 -49.29
CA LEU A 219 9.51 -13.03 -48.73
C LEU A 219 9.36 -14.30 -47.89
N GLY A 220 9.29 -14.15 -46.56
CA GLY A 220 8.78 -15.17 -45.64
C GLY A 220 7.63 -14.61 -44.81
N SER A 221 6.39 -15.05 -45.08
CA SER A 221 5.23 -14.78 -44.22
C SER A 221 5.40 -15.48 -42.88
N VAL A 222 5.78 -14.73 -41.85
CA VAL A 222 5.73 -15.19 -40.47
C VAL A 222 4.41 -14.71 -39.88
N ALA A 223 3.56 -15.67 -39.52
CA ALA A 223 2.33 -15.41 -38.79
C ALA A 223 2.67 -14.82 -37.42
N SER A 224 2.37 -13.52 -37.25
CA SER A 224 2.41 -12.84 -35.96
C SER A 224 1.45 -13.54 -35.00
N SER A 225 2.04 -14.28 -34.07
CA SER A 225 1.36 -14.86 -32.94
C SER A 225 0.89 -13.71 -32.05
N GLY A 226 -0.42 -13.66 -31.79
CA GLY A 226 -1.07 -12.55 -31.10
C GLY A 226 -0.39 -12.19 -29.78
N SER A 227 0.27 -11.04 -29.77
CA SER A 227 0.57 -10.28 -28.57
C SER A 227 -0.75 -9.94 -27.89
N GLY A 228 -1.02 -10.58 -26.75
CA GLY A 228 -2.11 -10.18 -25.85
C GLY A 228 -2.00 -8.70 -25.48
N PRO A 229 -3.07 -8.09 -24.93
CA PRO A 229 -3.10 -6.65 -24.66
C PRO A 229 -2.00 -6.28 -23.66
N SER A 230 -0.89 -5.75 -24.18
CA SER A 230 0.27 -5.25 -23.43
C SER A 230 -0.01 -3.87 -22.87
N GLY A 231 -1.16 -3.71 -22.20
CA GLY A 231 -1.46 -2.53 -21.41
C GLY A 231 -0.74 -2.60 -20.06
N PRO A 232 -0.49 -1.46 -19.39
CA PRO A 232 0.00 -1.47 -18.02
C PRO A 232 -0.96 -2.29 -17.14
N SER A 233 -0.47 -3.39 -16.59
CA SER A 233 -1.27 -4.22 -15.71
C SER A 233 -1.19 -3.66 -14.29
N GLY A 234 -2.30 -3.06 -13.82
CA GLY A 234 -2.50 -2.65 -12.43
C GLY A 234 -2.44 -1.15 -12.14
N PRO A 235 -2.73 -0.75 -10.90
CA PRO A 235 -2.80 0.64 -10.48
C PRO A 235 -1.41 1.25 -10.26
N GLN A 236 -1.35 2.57 -10.23
CA GLN A 236 -0.14 3.33 -9.90
C GLN A 236 -0.16 3.78 -8.45
N PHE A 237 0.99 3.68 -7.77
CA PHE A 237 1.16 4.31 -6.46
C PHE A 237 1.22 5.83 -6.59
N ASN A 238 0.58 6.53 -5.65
CA ASN A 238 0.62 7.98 -5.52
C ASN A 238 1.83 8.43 -4.69
N ARG A 239 2.13 7.67 -3.63
CA ARG A 239 3.16 8.01 -2.64
C ARG A 239 3.85 6.75 -2.11
N ILE A 240 5.16 6.85 -1.89
CA ILE A 240 5.95 5.86 -1.15
C ILE A 240 6.63 6.58 0.01
N THR A 241 6.47 6.06 1.23
CA THR A 241 7.08 6.58 2.45
C THR A 241 7.98 5.51 3.08
N PHE A 242 9.03 5.94 3.77
CA PHE A 242 10.07 5.07 4.31
C PHE A 242 10.21 5.28 5.81
N SER A 243 10.35 4.18 6.57
CA SER A 243 10.52 4.22 8.03
C SER A 243 11.31 3.02 8.54
N LEU A 244 12.07 3.17 9.64
CA LEU A 244 12.64 2.03 10.37
C LEU A 244 11.79 1.70 11.59
N ASP A 245 12.12 0.57 12.23
CA ASP A 245 11.47 0.17 13.47
C ASP A 245 11.78 1.08 14.66
N MET A 246 13.01 1.59 14.74
CA MET A 246 13.47 2.43 15.87
C MET A 246 13.68 3.90 15.52
N TRP A 247 13.57 4.28 14.25
CA TRP A 247 13.64 5.69 13.83
C TRP A 247 12.89 5.89 12.51
N SER A 248 12.65 7.14 12.14
CA SER A 248 12.45 7.53 10.75
C SER A 248 13.66 8.38 10.37
N PRO A 249 14.53 7.95 9.44
CA PRO A 249 15.44 8.93 8.87
C PRO A 249 14.58 9.97 8.17
N GLY A 250 14.93 11.26 8.30
CA GLY A 250 14.12 12.41 7.87
C GLY A 250 13.12 12.08 6.77
N GLU A 251 11.84 12.34 7.03
CA GLU A 251 10.69 11.68 6.38
C GLU A 251 10.46 12.14 4.93
N ASN A 252 11.52 12.29 4.15
CA ASN A 252 11.44 12.49 2.72
C ASN A 252 10.71 11.29 2.11
N TYR A 253 9.82 11.60 1.18
CA TYR A 253 8.94 10.62 0.57
C TYR A 253 8.97 10.77 -0.94
N LEU A 254 8.69 9.67 -1.62
CA LEU A 254 8.51 9.67 -3.06
C LEU A 254 7.04 9.94 -3.37
N MET A 255 6.75 10.88 -4.26
CA MET A 255 5.39 11.19 -4.70
C MET A 255 5.38 11.59 -6.17
N ARG A 256 4.29 11.27 -6.87
CA ARG A 256 4.09 11.74 -8.25
C ARG A 256 3.81 13.23 -8.27
N ASP A 257 4.65 13.97 -8.99
CA ASP A 257 4.55 15.40 -9.17
C ASP A 257 3.53 15.72 -10.27
N ARG A 258 2.35 16.21 -9.85
CA ARG A 258 1.27 16.59 -10.77
C ARG A 258 1.67 17.74 -11.70
N THR A 259 2.63 18.57 -11.29
CA THR A 259 3.10 19.70 -12.11
C THR A 259 4.08 19.26 -13.19
N ASN A 260 4.76 18.13 -12.98
CA ASN A 260 5.73 17.57 -13.92
C ASN A 260 5.24 16.24 -14.51
N ASN A 261 4.07 16.26 -15.17
CA ASN A 261 3.50 15.10 -15.89
C ASN A 261 3.36 13.81 -15.05
N ASN A 262 3.09 13.91 -13.74
CA ASN A 262 3.01 12.80 -12.80
C ASN A 262 4.31 11.96 -12.71
N GLN A 263 5.46 12.55 -13.04
CA GLN A 263 6.77 11.96 -12.82
C GLN A 263 7.04 11.81 -11.32
N TRP A 264 7.83 10.81 -10.95
CA TRP A 264 8.21 10.61 -9.56
C TRP A 264 9.21 11.69 -9.13
N ALA A 265 8.99 12.28 -7.96
CA ALA A 265 9.92 13.21 -7.33
C ALA A 265 10.06 12.91 -5.84
N TRP A 266 11.21 13.25 -5.30
CA TRP A 266 11.47 13.25 -3.86
C TRP A 266 10.98 14.56 -3.25
N TRP A 267 10.30 14.44 -2.12
CA TRP A 267 9.77 15.57 -1.38
C TRP A 267 10.18 15.47 0.07
N CYS A 268 10.56 16.59 0.67
CA CYS A 268 10.73 16.64 2.13
C CYS A 268 9.42 16.96 2.84
N LEU A 269 9.43 16.86 4.17
CA LEU A 269 8.26 17.15 5.02
C LEU A 269 7.74 18.58 4.94
N LYS A 270 8.63 19.54 4.64
CA LYS A 270 8.22 20.93 4.42
C LYS A 270 7.58 21.14 3.04
N GLY A 271 7.48 20.10 2.21
CA GLY A 271 6.92 20.17 0.86
C GLY A 271 7.89 20.69 -0.20
N HIS A 272 9.20 20.72 0.06
CA HIS A 272 10.20 21.05 -0.95
C HIS A 272 10.50 19.85 -1.84
N CYS A 273 10.54 20.05 -3.16
CA CYS A 273 11.02 19.05 -4.10
C CYS A 273 12.54 18.94 -3.99
N VAL A 274 13.02 17.77 -3.58
CA VAL A 274 14.45 17.45 -3.40
C VAL A 274 15.10 17.09 -4.74
N GLY A 275 14.35 16.42 -5.62
CA GLY A 275 14.83 16.02 -6.94
C GLY A 275 13.81 15.19 -7.73
N GLN A 276 13.86 15.30 -9.05
CA GLN A 276 13.06 14.47 -9.95
C GLN A 276 13.75 13.12 -10.16
N VAL A 277 12.98 12.03 -10.10
CA VAL A 277 13.47 10.67 -10.30
C VAL A 277 13.41 10.34 -11.79
N GLY A 278 14.58 10.13 -12.38
CA GLY A 278 14.71 9.64 -13.75
C GLY A 278 14.33 8.15 -13.90
N PRO A 279 14.46 7.59 -15.11
CA PRO A 279 14.18 6.17 -15.35
C PRO A 279 15.11 5.24 -14.55
N GLU A 280 16.34 5.70 -14.29
CA GLU A 280 17.33 5.01 -13.48
C GLU A 280 17.59 5.80 -12.19
N LEU A 281 17.47 5.13 -11.06
CA LEU A 281 17.83 5.67 -9.75
C LEU A 281 18.98 4.86 -9.19
N THR A 282 20.15 5.50 -9.06
CA THR A 282 21.29 4.86 -8.39
C THR A 282 21.06 4.83 -6.89
N VAL A 283 21.61 3.82 -6.20
CA VAL A 283 21.56 3.71 -4.73
C VAL A 283 22.15 4.96 -4.06
N ARG A 284 23.20 5.55 -4.65
CA ARG A 284 23.83 6.76 -4.12
C ARG A 284 22.88 7.97 -4.16
N GLN A 285 22.19 8.16 -5.28
CA GLN A 285 21.18 9.22 -5.41
C GLN A 285 20.00 8.99 -4.48
N PHE A 286 19.50 7.74 -4.42
CA PHE A 286 18.47 7.34 -3.46
C PHE A 286 18.85 7.74 -2.03
N CYS A 287 20.06 7.37 -1.60
CA CYS A 287 20.52 7.71 -0.25
C CYS A 287 20.63 9.22 -0.04
N SER A 288 21.21 9.98 -0.98
CA SER A 288 21.36 11.42 -0.83
C SER A 288 20.00 12.13 -0.70
N TRP A 289 19.04 11.79 -1.55
CA TRP A 289 17.71 12.42 -1.53
C TRP A 289 16.85 12.02 -0.34
N LEU A 290 17.14 10.86 0.27
CA LEU A 290 16.43 10.42 1.45
C LEU A 290 16.75 11.28 2.67
N TYR A 291 17.97 11.80 2.79
CA TYR A 291 18.42 12.55 3.96
C TYR A 291 18.53 14.05 3.72
N ASP A 292 18.90 14.47 2.51
CA ASP A 292 19.33 15.85 2.26
C ASP A 292 18.25 16.60 1.47
N CYS A 293 17.67 17.64 2.09
CA CYS A 293 16.88 18.65 1.38
C CYS A 293 17.73 19.92 1.18
N PRO A 294 18.15 20.25 -0.06
CA PRO A 294 19.00 21.41 -0.31
C PRO A 294 18.40 22.73 0.19
N THR A 295 17.07 22.86 0.10
CA THR A 295 16.35 24.04 0.56
C THR A 295 16.37 24.16 2.09
N CYS A 296 16.02 23.08 2.81
CA CYS A 296 16.02 23.10 4.29
C CYS A 296 17.42 23.35 4.85
N TYR A 297 18.45 22.75 4.24
CA TYR A 297 19.83 22.94 4.67
C TYR A 297 20.31 24.39 4.48
N SER A 298 19.79 25.09 3.46
CA SER A 298 20.14 26.50 3.25
C SER A 298 19.49 27.41 4.30
N GLU A 299 18.24 27.15 4.67
CA GLU A 299 17.52 27.92 5.72
C GLU A 299 18.22 27.83 7.09
N GLU A 300 18.61 26.63 7.52
CA GLU A 300 19.23 26.42 8.83
C GLU A 300 20.58 27.15 8.98
N ASN A 301 21.33 27.30 7.89
CA ASN A 301 22.63 27.98 7.91
C ASN A 301 22.52 29.51 7.85
N ASP A 302 21.37 30.06 7.47
CA ASP A 302 21.15 31.51 7.40
C ASP A 302 20.61 32.08 8.74
N ASP A 303 20.00 31.25 9.59
CA ASP A 303 19.53 31.65 10.94
C ASP A 303 20.68 31.87 11.95
N ASP A 304 21.90 31.42 11.64
CA ASP A 304 23.10 31.58 12.46
C ASP A 304 23.95 32.83 12.11
N LYS A 305 23.44 33.74 11.26
CA LYS A 305 24.11 35.00 10.87
C LYS A 305 23.38 36.25 11.34
#